data_AF-A0A5C9ACW2-F1
#
_entry.id   AF-A0A5C9ACW2-F1
#
_cell.length_a   1.000
_cell.length_b   1.000
_cell.length_c   1.000
_cell.angle_alpha   90.00
_cell.angle_beta   90.00
_cell.angle_gamma   90.00
#
_symmetry.space_group_name_H-M   'P 1'
#
loop_
_entity.id
_entity.type
_entity.pdbx_description
1 polymer ?
#
loop_
_entity_poly.entity_id
_entity_poly.type
_entity_poly.pdbx_seq_one_letter_code
_entity_poly.pdbx_strand_id
1 'polypeptide(L)'
;IVNFVEGSRFTQEKHQQTHSTFQNLLPPKAAGIAMALNVLGKQFDKLLNVTLCYPDNNRQPFFDMLSGKLTRIVVHVDLQPIADELHGDYINDKSFKRHFQQWLNSLWQEKDRLLTSLMSSQRQNK
;
A
#
# COMPACT_ATOMS: atom_id res chain seq x y z
N ILE A 1 -4.50 3.01 14.62
CA ILE A 1 -5.25 3.47 13.43
C ILE A 1 -4.87 2.59 12.25
N VAL A 2 -5.82 2.22 11.39
CA VAL A 2 -5.56 1.51 10.13
C VAL A 2 -5.88 2.45 8.98
N ASN A 3 -5.00 2.55 7.99
CA ASN A 3 -5.23 3.34 6.79
C ASN A 3 -5.04 2.49 5.53
N PHE A 4 -6.01 2.59 4.61
CA PHE A 4 -5.92 2.03 3.28
C PHE A 4 -5.43 3.12 2.33
N VAL A 5 -4.10 3.20 2.17
CA VAL A 5 -3.44 4.30 1.47
C VAL A 5 -3.91 4.44 0.01
N GLU A 6 -4.25 3.34 -0.67
CA GLU A 6 -4.80 3.35 -2.02
C GLU A 6 -6.26 3.86 -2.08
N GLY A 7 -6.97 3.80 -0.95
CA GLY A 7 -8.34 4.26 -0.74
C GLY A 7 -9.43 3.37 -1.35
N SER A 8 -9.12 2.54 -2.35
CA SER A 8 -10.07 1.57 -2.91
C SER A 8 -9.35 0.37 -3.49
N ARG A 9 -10.09 -0.71 -3.78
CA ARG A 9 -9.51 -1.88 -4.46
C ARG A 9 -9.08 -1.53 -5.88
N PHE A 10 -7.91 -2.03 -6.26
CA PHE A 10 -7.37 -2.01 -7.61
C PHE A 10 -8.36 -2.64 -8.61
N THR A 11 -8.56 -1.94 -9.72
CA THR A 11 -9.14 -2.51 -10.95
C THR A 11 -8.37 -1.92 -12.14
N GLN A 12 -8.36 -2.63 -13.27
CA GLN A 12 -7.64 -2.16 -14.46
C GLN A 12 -8.19 -0.82 -14.97
N GLU A 13 -9.50 -0.61 -14.85
CA GLU A 13 -10.17 0.63 -15.25
C GLU A 13 -9.70 1.80 -14.38
N LYS A 14 -9.64 1.62 -13.06
CA LYS A 14 -9.14 2.67 -12.14
C LYS A 14 -7.67 2.96 -12.37
N HIS A 15 -6.87 1.93 -12.65
CA HIS A 15 -5.45 2.09 -12.93
C HIS A 15 -5.21 2.99 -14.14
N GLN A 16 -5.96 2.75 -15.23
CA GLN A 16 -5.95 3.59 -16.42
C GLN A 16 -6.44 5.02 -16.14
N GLN A 17 -7.58 5.17 -15.44
CA GLN A 17 -8.17 6.48 -15.13
C GLN A 17 -7.28 7.34 -14.23
N THR A 18 -6.55 6.72 -13.31
CA THR A 18 -5.66 7.42 -12.38
C THR A 18 -4.24 7.60 -12.92
N HIS A 19 -3.96 7.12 -14.14
CA HIS A 19 -2.64 7.11 -14.76
C HIS A 19 -1.55 6.59 -13.82
N SER A 20 -1.85 5.48 -13.14
CA SER A 20 -0.93 4.93 -12.15
C SER A 20 0.39 4.53 -12.80
N THR A 21 1.50 4.98 -12.21
CA THR A 21 2.86 4.61 -12.63
C THR A 21 3.31 3.27 -12.06
N PHE A 22 2.54 2.68 -11.14
CA PHE A 22 2.80 1.40 -10.50
C PHE A 22 2.10 0.28 -11.26
N GLN A 23 2.70 -0.90 -11.35
CA GLN A 23 2.14 -2.00 -12.15
C GLN A 23 0.92 -2.65 -11.50
N ASN A 24 0.93 -2.82 -10.19
CA ASN A 24 -0.03 -3.62 -9.42
C ASN A 24 -0.87 -2.80 -8.44
N LEU A 25 -0.64 -1.47 -8.38
CA LEU A 25 -1.24 -0.58 -7.39
C LEU A 25 -1.79 0.68 -8.05
N LEU A 26 -2.81 1.28 -7.46
CA LEU A 26 -3.22 2.66 -7.75
C LEU A 26 -2.33 3.66 -6.98
N PRO A 27 -2.32 4.95 -7.36
CA PRO A 27 -1.48 5.94 -6.69
C PRO A 27 -1.86 6.12 -5.20
N PRO A 28 -0.87 6.29 -4.31
CA PRO A 28 -1.14 6.41 -2.88
C PRO A 28 -1.78 7.76 -2.52
N LYS A 29 -2.77 7.73 -1.62
CA LYS A 29 -3.43 8.92 -1.06
C LYS A 29 -2.77 9.32 0.25
N ALA A 30 -1.79 10.22 0.15
CA ALA A 30 -0.99 10.67 1.29
C ALA A 30 -1.78 11.38 2.41
N ALA A 31 -2.88 12.07 2.09
CA ALA A 31 -3.59 12.93 3.05
C ALA A 31 -4.05 12.19 4.31
N GLY A 32 -4.61 10.99 4.18
CA GLY A 32 -5.13 10.22 5.32
C GLY A 32 -4.02 9.74 6.26
N ILE A 33 -2.89 9.28 5.72
CA ILE A 33 -1.78 8.79 6.53
C ILE A 33 -1.04 9.96 7.19
N ALA A 34 -0.85 11.06 6.47
CA ALA A 34 -0.26 12.27 7.01
C ALA A 34 -1.10 12.86 8.16
N MET A 35 -2.44 12.88 8.01
CA MET A 35 -3.33 13.32 9.08
C MET A 35 -3.25 12.40 10.30
N ALA A 36 -3.25 11.08 10.11
CA ALA A 36 -3.13 10.12 11.21
C ALA A 36 -1.80 10.26 11.97
N LEU A 37 -0.69 10.45 11.24
CA LEU A 37 0.63 10.67 11.83
C LEU A 37 0.72 12.02 12.55
N ASN A 38 0.09 13.08 12.02
CA ASN A 38 0.07 14.39 12.66
C ASN A 38 -0.77 14.40 13.95
N VAL A 39 -1.96 13.78 13.93
CA VAL A 39 -2.88 13.76 15.08
C VAL A 39 -2.31 12.93 16.23
N LEU A 40 -1.76 11.75 15.94
CA LEU A 40 -1.19 10.88 16.98
C LEU A 40 0.25 11.27 17.34
N GLY A 41 0.93 12.01 16.48
CA GLY A 41 2.28 12.51 16.71
C GLY A 41 3.21 11.38 17.16
N LYS A 42 3.95 11.63 18.24
CA LYS A 42 4.94 10.71 18.82
C LYS A 42 4.37 9.45 19.47
N GLN A 43 3.05 9.26 19.48
CA GLN A 43 2.44 8.02 19.99
C GLN A 43 2.58 6.85 19.00
N PHE A 44 3.01 7.11 17.76
CA PHE A 44 3.37 6.06 16.82
C PHE A 44 4.86 5.74 16.89
N ASP A 45 5.20 4.67 17.58
CA ASP A 45 6.59 4.17 17.60
C ASP A 45 6.96 3.47 16.29
N LYS A 46 5.99 2.78 15.66
CA LYS A 46 6.22 1.93 14.48
C LYS A 46 5.01 1.90 13.55
N LEU A 47 5.28 1.77 12.26
CA LEU A 47 4.31 1.56 11.19
C LEU A 47 4.29 0.08 10.79
N LEU A 48 3.12 -0.55 10.85
CA LEU A 48 2.93 -1.86 10.23
C LEU A 48 2.57 -1.68 8.76
N ASN A 49 3.53 -2.00 7.91
CA ASN A 49 3.40 -2.01 6.47
C ASN A 49 2.86 -3.37 6.00
N VAL A 50 1.54 -3.47 5.79
CA VAL A 50 0.89 -4.74 5.41
C VAL A 50 0.59 -4.77 3.91
N THR A 51 0.92 -5.88 3.26
CA THR A 51 0.59 -6.18 1.87
C THR A 51 -0.15 -7.51 1.80
N LEU A 52 -1.34 -7.49 1.20
CA LEU A 52 -2.18 -8.67 0.99
C LEU A 52 -2.19 -9.00 -0.51
N CYS A 53 -1.90 -10.25 -0.86
CA CYS A 53 -1.92 -10.73 -2.23
C CYS A 53 -2.75 -12.02 -2.33
N TYR A 54 -3.56 -12.11 -3.39
CA TYR A 54 -4.37 -13.28 -3.75
C TYR A 54 -3.86 -13.82 -5.09
N PRO A 55 -2.71 -14.52 -5.11
CA PRO A 55 -1.99 -14.84 -6.34
C PRO A 55 -2.80 -15.75 -7.28
N ASP A 56 -3.60 -16.65 -6.71
CA ASP A 56 -4.42 -17.62 -7.44
C ASP A 56 -5.84 -17.10 -7.75
N ASN A 57 -6.27 -16.02 -7.07
CA ASN A 57 -7.63 -15.50 -7.10
C ASN A 57 -7.64 -13.96 -7.22
N ASN A 58 -6.91 -13.42 -8.20
CA ASN A 58 -6.65 -11.98 -8.31
C ASN A 58 -7.87 -11.14 -8.76
N ARG A 59 -8.84 -11.75 -9.47
CA ARG A 59 -9.98 -11.04 -10.04
C ARG A 59 -11.09 -10.78 -9.03
N GLN A 60 -11.50 -11.79 -8.28
CA GLN A 60 -12.65 -11.72 -7.38
C GLN A 60 -12.38 -12.43 -6.03
N PRO A 61 -11.32 -12.06 -5.30
CA PRO A 61 -10.88 -12.80 -4.11
C PRO A 61 -11.97 -12.91 -3.03
N PHE A 62 -12.83 -11.89 -2.91
CA PHE A 62 -13.93 -11.92 -1.95
C PHE A 62 -15.02 -12.93 -2.32
N PHE A 63 -15.42 -13.01 -3.59
CA PHE A 63 -16.42 -13.99 -4.04
C PHE A 63 -15.85 -15.41 -4.05
N ASP A 64 -14.58 -15.56 -4.42
CA ASP A 64 -13.88 -16.83 -4.36
C ASP A 64 -13.76 -17.33 -2.91
N MET A 65 -13.55 -16.43 -1.95
CA MET A 65 -13.60 -16.75 -0.52
C MET A 65 -14.97 -17.27 -0.09
N LEU A 66 -16.04 -16.54 -0.42
CA LEU A 66 -17.42 -16.92 -0.04
C LEU A 66 -17.88 -18.23 -0.70
N SER A 67 -17.34 -18.57 -1.87
CA SER A 67 -17.67 -19.79 -2.61
C SER A 67 -16.73 -20.96 -2.36
N GLY A 68 -15.77 -20.82 -1.42
CA GLY A 68 -14.81 -21.88 -1.08
C GLY A 68 -13.75 -22.15 -2.16
N LYS A 69 -13.59 -21.24 -3.13
CA LYS A 69 -12.62 -21.34 -4.23
C LYS A 69 -11.30 -20.62 -3.96
N LEU A 70 -11.22 -19.88 -2.86
CA LEU A 70 -9.99 -19.21 -2.46
C LEU A 70 -8.96 -20.24 -2.03
N THR A 71 -7.86 -20.36 -2.76
CA THR A 71 -6.85 -21.38 -2.49
C THR A 71 -5.73 -20.87 -1.59
N ARG A 72 -5.35 -19.61 -1.75
CA ARG A 72 -4.17 -19.06 -1.08
C ARG A 72 -4.26 -17.55 -0.86
N ILE A 73 -3.84 -17.13 0.33
CA ILE A 73 -3.63 -15.73 0.70
C ILE A 73 -2.18 -15.58 1.12
N VAL A 74 -1.48 -14.61 0.53
CA VAL A 74 -0.14 -14.23 0.97
C VAL A 74 -0.26 -12.92 1.73
N VAL A 75 0.17 -12.94 3.00
CA VAL A 75 0.24 -11.77 3.86
C VAL A 75 1.70 -11.46 4.12
N HIS A 76 2.16 -10.30 3.65
CA HIS A 76 3.47 -9.78 3.98
C HIS A 76 3.31 -8.63 4.96
N VAL A 77 3.99 -8.71 6.09
CA VAL A 77 3.97 -7.70 7.15
C VAL A 77 5.40 -7.25 7.37
N ASP A 78 5.64 -5.97 7.19
CA ASP A 78 6.91 -5.33 7.51
C ASP A 78 6.70 -4.27 8.59
N LEU A 79 7.61 -4.23 9.56
CA LEU A 79 7.54 -3.32 10.70
C LEU A 79 8.58 -2.24 10.50
N GLN A 80 8.13 -1.05 10.11
CA GLN A 80 8.99 0.07 9.78
C GLN A 80 9.02 1.05 10.97
N PRO A 81 10.20 1.47 11.47
CA PRO A 81 10.24 2.59 12.42
C PRO A 81 9.72 3.85 11.73
N ILE A 82 8.98 4.68 12.46
CA ILE A 82 8.59 5.98 11.96
C ILE A 82 9.74 6.94 12.22
N ALA A 83 10.41 7.37 11.16
CA ALA A 83 11.50 8.33 11.27
C ALA A 83 10.95 9.70 11.70
N ASP A 84 11.73 10.45 12.49
CA ASP A 84 11.34 11.77 12.99
C ASP A 84 10.93 12.73 11.86
N GLU A 85 11.52 12.58 10.68
CA GLU A 85 11.23 13.33 9.45
C GLU A 85 9.81 13.15 8.90
N LEU A 86 9.05 12.17 9.40
CA LEU A 86 7.65 11.94 9.04
C LEU A 86 6.67 12.69 9.95
N HIS A 87 7.17 13.41 10.96
CA HIS A 87 6.39 14.30 11.80
C HIS A 87 6.50 15.74 11.31
N GLY A 88 5.36 16.34 10.94
CA GLY A 88 5.32 17.72 10.45
C GLY A 88 3.97 18.12 9.88
N ASP A 89 3.88 19.37 9.43
CA ASP A 89 2.64 19.95 8.92
C ASP A 89 2.47 19.68 7.42
N TYR A 90 1.79 18.57 7.10
CA TYR A 90 1.48 18.20 5.71
C TYR A 90 0.60 19.21 4.96
N ILE A 91 -0.16 20.05 5.68
CA ILE A 91 -1.14 20.97 5.09
C ILE A 91 -0.45 22.29 4.74
N ASN A 92 0.28 22.87 5.68
CA ASN A 92 0.82 24.23 5.55
C ASN A 92 2.29 24.25 5.12
N ASP A 93 3.06 23.18 5.33
CA ASP A 93 4.47 23.10 4.92
C ASP A 93 4.64 22.36 3.58
N LYS A 94 4.92 23.14 2.53
CA LYS A 94 5.15 22.62 1.17
C LYS A 94 6.40 21.74 1.08
N SER A 95 7.44 22.06 1.84
CA SER A 95 8.70 21.32 1.82
C SER A 95 8.52 19.93 2.45
N PHE A 96 7.89 19.90 3.63
CA PHE A 96 7.51 18.68 4.31
C PHE A 96 6.57 17.83 3.45
N LYS A 97 5.53 18.43 2.87
CA LYS A 97 4.60 17.74 1.97
C LYS A 97 5.32 17.02 0.83
N ARG A 98 6.28 17.68 0.18
CA ARG A 98 7.05 17.06 -0.92
C ARG A 98 7.88 15.89 -0.41
N HIS A 99 8.57 16.07 0.72
CA HIS A 99 9.40 15.02 1.31
C HIS A 99 8.56 13.79 1.71
N PHE A 100 7.43 14.02 2.37
CA PHE A 100 6.48 12.98 2.76
C PHE A 100 5.93 12.21 1.54
N GLN A 101 5.57 12.92 0.47
CA GLN A 101 5.13 12.29 -0.78
C GLN A 101 6.23 11.44 -1.43
N GLN A 102 7.48 11.90 -1.40
CA GLN A 102 8.62 11.14 -1.91
C GLN A 102 8.82 9.85 -1.12
N TRP A 103 8.85 9.94 0.21
CA TRP A 103 8.93 8.78 1.10
C TRP A 103 7.80 7.78 0.82
N LEU A 104 6.55 8.25 0.74
CA LEU A 104 5.40 7.39 0.50
C LEU A 104 5.47 6.71 -0.86
N ASN A 105 5.91 7.43 -1.89
CA ASN A 105 6.11 6.86 -3.22
C ASN A 105 7.21 5.80 -3.25
N SER A 106 8.32 6.00 -2.53
CA SER A 106 9.37 4.99 -2.40
C SER A 106 8.86 3.71 -1.73
N LEU A 107 8.09 3.84 -0.65
CA LEU A 107 7.43 2.70 0.00
C LEU A 107 6.46 1.99 -0.97
N TRP A 108 5.75 2.76 -1.80
CA TRP A 108 4.82 2.24 -2.78
C TRP A 108 5.52 1.49 -3.93
N GLN A 109 6.64 2.01 -4.41
CA GLN A 109 7.48 1.34 -5.42
C GLN A 109 7.99 -0.01 -4.89
N GLU A 110 8.39 -0.07 -3.63
CA GLU A 110 8.85 -1.32 -3.03
C GLU A 110 7.72 -2.35 -2.91
N LYS A 111 6.53 -1.93 -2.48
CA LYS A 111 5.34 -2.79 -2.49
C LYS A 111 5.01 -3.32 -3.88
N ASP A 112 5.12 -2.47 -4.90
CA ASP A 112 4.83 -2.87 -6.28
C ASP A 112 5.79 -3.96 -6.76
N ARG A 113 7.10 -3.81 -6.49
CA ARG A 113 8.11 -4.83 -6.79
C ARG A 113 7.86 -6.12 -6.03
N LEU A 114 7.54 -6.03 -4.74
CA LEU A 114 7.18 -7.19 -3.92
C LEU A 114 5.97 -7.93 -4.51
N LEU A 115 4.91 -7.22 -4.89
CA LEU A 115 3.73 -7.83 -5.50
C LEU A 115 4.07 -8.56 -6.81
N THR A 116 4.87 -7.95 -7.67
CA THR A 116 5.37 -8.62 -8.89
C THR A 116 6.16 -9.88 -8.56
N SER A 117 7.01 -9.86 -7.53
CA SER A 117 7.77 -11.04 -7.08
C SER A 117 6.85 -12.15 -6.55
N LEU A 118 5.87 -11.80 -5.70
CA LEU A 118 4.92 -12.75 -5.11
C LEU A 118 4.01 -13.39 -6.16
N MET A 119 3.60 -12.62 -7.17
CA MET A 119 2.81 -13.11 -8.31
C MET A 119 3.65 -13.92 -9.30
N SER A 120 4.93 -13.59 -9.50
CA SER A 120 5.80 -14.28 -10.48
C SER A 120 6.45 -15.56 -9.95
N SER A 121 6.71 -15.66 -8.64
CA SER A 121 7.20 -16.89 -7.98
C SER A 121 6.25 -18.09 -8.16
N GLN A 122 5.06 -17.87 -8.73
CA GLN A 122 4.09 -18.87 -9.14
C GLN A 122 4.39 -19.52 -10.51
N ARG A 123 5.04 -18.80 -11.44
CA ARG A 123 5.31 -19.31 -12.79
C ARG A 123 6.40 -20.39 -12.80
N GLN A 124 7.23 -20.49 -11.76
CA GLN A 124 8.37 -21.41 -11.70
C GLN A 124 8.10 -22.71 -10.92
N ASN A 125 6.98 -22.80 -10.19
CA ASN A 125 6.62 -24.00 -9.39
C ASN A 125 5.47 -24.81 -10.02
N LYS A 126 5.27 -24.69 -11.35
CA LYS A 126 4.37 -25.51 -12.16
C LYS A 126 5.18 -26.13 -13.29
#